data_AF-D8PBV2-F1
#
_entry.id   AF-D8PBV2-F1
#
_cell.length_a   1.000
_cell.length_b   1.000
_cell.length_c   1.000
_cell.angle_alpha   90.00
_cell.angle_beta   90.00
_cell.angle_gamma   90.00
#
_symmetry.space_group_name_H-M   'P 1'
#
loop_
_entity.id
_entity.type
_entity.pdbx_description
1 polymer ?
#
loop_
_entity_poly.entity_id
_entity_poly.type
_entity_poly.pdbx_seq_one_letter_code
_entity_poly.pdbx_strand_id
1 'polypeptide(L)'
;MANQPSLPSARRPRTFLRALLWSLPLHVLVSIAVVGGAAAYYSSTVSSHGTWAAVGSWSLTALYVVGALVGGALAGVLSAAQQTVERLELTLREWLHALPAMQSGSTSAGRSLAMARQEYEAMVDRCVTQTADRLRLPRWLERLIRTALQGVVVDRFMTSCTERGLNLVAPQEFRNWLLAEGVSLGFMPVQDQLSWWRYLILGLLGLLAAMVLALAFLNH
;
A
#
# COMPACT_ATOMS: atom_id res chain seq x y z
N MET A 1 -10.28 39.16 20.33
CA MET A 1 -9.04 38.36 20.54
C MET A 1 -9.25 37.00 19.92
N ALA A 2 -8.51 36.69 18.86
CA ALA A 2 -8.70 35.49 18.04
C ALA A 2 -8.10 34.26 18.73
N ASN A 3 -8.91 33.23 18.94
CA ASN A 3 -8.45 31.90 19.29
C ASN A 3 -7.82 31.27 18.04
N GLN A 4 -6.50 31.38 17.91
CA GLN A 4 -5.74 30.55 16.97
C GLN A 4 -5.82 29.09 17.46
N PRO A 5 -6.27 28.13 16.64
CA PRO A 5 -6.12 26.73 16.98
C PRO A 5 -4.61 26.43 17.04
N SER A 6 -4.17 25.92 18.19
CA SER A 6 -2.81 25.46 18.41
C SER A 6 -2.35 24.57 17.26
N LEU A 7 -1.31 24.99 16.53
CA LEU A 7 -0.58 24.11 15.62
C LEU A 7 -0.19 22.85 16.39
N PRO A 8 -0.60 21.64 15.97
CA PRO A 8 -0.12 20.44 16.60
C PRO A 8 1.39 20.39 16.39
N SER A 9 2.10 20.45 17.53
CA SER A 9 3.52 20.24 17.72
C SER A 9 4.15 19.37 16.64
N ALA A 10 5.31 19.80 16.12
CA ALA A 10 6.17 19.13 15.16
C ALA A 10 6.55 17.68 15.54
N ARG A 11 5.59 16.75 15.49
CA ARG A 11 5.85 15.31 15.44
C ARG A 11 6.38 15.05 14.03
N ARG A 12 7.69 14.87 13.92
CA ARG A 12 8.37 14.42 12.68
C ARG A 12 7.47 13.38 11.97
N PRO A 13 6.98 13.65 10.75
CA PRO A 13 6.13 12.70 10.05
C PRO A 13 6.92 11.39 9.92
N ARG A 14 6.35 10.30 10.42
CA ARG A 14 6.95 8.96 10.28
C ARG A 14 6.81 8.55 8.82
N THR A 15 7.83 8.84 8.02
CA THR A 15 7.87 8.66 6.55
C THR A 15 7.80 7.20 6.11
N PHE A 16 7.42 6.97 4.84
CA PHE A 16 7.52 5.66 4.17
C PHE A 16 8.90 5.01 4.39
N LEU A 17 9.95 5.81 4.36
CA LEU A 17 11.33 5.37 4.62
C LEU A 17 11.50 4.71 5.99
N ARG A 18 10.82 5.21 7.03
CA ARG A 18 10.89 4.62 8.37
C ARG A 18 10.13 3.30 8.46
N ALA A 19 8.98 3.19 7.78
CA ALA A 19 8.26 1.92 7.67
C ALA A 19 9.12 0.88 6.95
N LEU A 20 9.75 1.29 5.84
CA LEU A 20 10.67 0.47 5.06
C LEU A 20 11.88 0.02 5.88
N LEU A 21 12.52 0.93 6.62
CA LEU A 21 13.68 0.61 7.47
C LEU A 21 13.36 -0.43 8.57
N TRP A 22 12.10 -0.53 8.99
CA TRP A 22 11.67 -1.51 9.99
C TRP A 22 11.20 -2.83 9.37
N SER A 23 10.45 -2.79 8.26
CA SER A 23 9.87 -4.00 7.65
C SER A 23 10.88 -4.77 6.81
N LEU A 24 11.76 -4.08 6.08
CA LEU A 24 12.68 -4.68 5.13
C LEU A 24 13.70 -5.63 5.77
N PRO A 25 14.45 -5.27 6.82
CA PRO A 25 15.43 -6.18 7.41
C PRO A 25 14.78 -7.44 7.96
N LEU A 26 13.58 -7.33 8.54
CA LEU A 26 12.85 -8.47 9.09
C LEU A 26 12.44 -9.46 7.99
N HIS A 27 11.85 -8.97 6.88
CA HIS A 27 11.43 -9.86 5.79
C HIS A 27 12.64 -10.48 5.06
N VAL A 28 13.71 -9.71 4.85
CA VAL A 28 14.94 -10.23 4.25
C VAL A 28 15.57 -11.31 5.14
N LEU A 29 15.69 -11.08 6.45
CA LEU A 29 16.24 -12.07 7.38
C LEU A 29 15.42 -13.34 7.41
N VAL A 30 14.09 -13.23 7.51
CA VAL A 30 13.19 -14.39 7.53
C VAL A 30 13.27 -15.17 6.20
N SER A 31 13.23 -14.48 5.06
CA SER A 31 13.32 -15.14 3.75
C SER A 31 14.67 -15.85 3.58
N ILE A 32 15.79 -15.21 3.93
CA ILE A 32 17.11 -15.82 3.85
C ILE A 32 17.22 -17.01 4.82
N ALA A 33 16.72 -16.89 6.05
CA ALA A 33 16.78 -17.97 7.03
C ALA A 33 15.99 -19.20 6.56
N VAL A 34 14.79 -19.01 6.02
CA VAL A 34 13.93 -20.12 5.58
C VAL A 34 14.45 -20.74 4.27
N VAL A 35 14.61 -19.91 3.23
CA VAL A 35 14.94 -20.40 1.88
C VAL A 35 16.42 -20.73 1.76
N GLY A 36 17.29 -19.87 2.30
CA GLY A 36 18.74 -20.11 2.34
C GLY A 36 19.11 -21.24 3.30
N GLY A 37 18.43 -21.36 4.44
CA GLY A 37 18.60 -22.49 5.36
C GLY A 37 18.22 -23.83 4.72
N ALA A 38 17.08 -23.89 4.02
CA ALA A 38 16.68 -25.08 3.27
C ALA A 38 17.71 -25.46 2.18
N ALA A 39 18.23 -24.47 1.45
CA ALA A 39 19.24 -24.70 0.42
C ALA A 39 20.61 -25.10 0.97
N ALA A 40 21.00 -24.59 2.14
CA ALA A 40 22.21 -25.02 2.83
C ALA A 40 22.08 -26.47 3.34
N TYR A 41 20.90 -26.84 3.85
CA TYR A 41 20.60 -28.21 4.25
C TYR A 41 20.72 -29.18 3.05
N TYR A 42 20.11 -28.85 1.91
CA TYR A 42 20.26 -29.63 0.68
C TYR A 42 21.72 -29.75 0.20
N SER A 43 22.48 -28.65 0.25
CA SER A 43 23.90 -28.70 -0.14
C SER A 43 24.70 -29.63 0.77
N SER A 44 24.41 -29.65 2.07
CA SER A 44 25.07 -30.55 3.02
C SER A 44 24.82 -32.03 2.72
N THR A 45 23.59 -32.41 2.33
CA THR A 45 23.24 -33.80 2.02
C THR A 45 23.85 -34.30 0.71
N VAL A 46 24.00 -33.42 -0.28
CA VAL A 46 24.55 -33.77 -1.61
C VAL A 46 26.08 -33.67 -1.68
N SER A 47 26.71 -32.85 -0.83
CA SER A 47 28.16 -32.56 -0.87
C SER A 47 29.08 -33.79 -0.73
N SER A 48 28.59 -34.89 -0.18
CA SER A 48 29.32 -36.17 -0.06
C SER A 48 29.42 -36.97 -1.37
N HIS A 49 28.68 -36.59 -2.41
CA HIS A 49 28.54 -37.35 -3.66
C HIS A 49 29.55 -36.95 -4.77
N GLY A 50 30.56 -36.15 -4.44
CA GLY A 50 31.67 -35.79 -5.35
C GLY A 50 31.81 -34.28 -5.62
N THR A 51 32.94 -33.88 -6.18
CA THR A 51 33.32 -32.46 -6.37
C THR A 51 32.39 -31.69 -7.30
N TRP A 52 31.89 -32.33 -8.37
CA TRP A 52 30.93 -31.72 -9.29
C TRP A 52 29.55 -31.52 -8.66
N ALA A 53 29.10 -32.47 -7.83
CA ALA A 53 27.87 -32.36 -7.05
C ALA A 53 27.97 -31.23 -6.01
N ALA A 54 29.15 -31.07 -5.39
CA ALA A 54 29.43 -29.96 -4.49
C ALA A 54 29.32 -28.61 -5.21
N VAL A 55 30.04 -28.39 -6.32
CA VAL A 55 30.00 -27.11 -7.07
C VAL A 55 28.58 -26.77 -7.55
N GLY A 56 27.84 -27.76 -8.04
CA GLY A 56 26.44 -27.60 -8.42
C GLY A 56 25.56 -27.18 -7.24
N SER A 57 25.75 -27.80 -6.07
CA SER A 57 24.99 -27.48 -4.86
C SER A 57 25.25 -26.06 -4.36
N TRP A 58 26.50 -25.60 -4.34
CA TRP A 58 26.84 -24.23 -3.92
C TRP A 58 26.27 -23.18 -4.87
N SER A 59 26.26 -23.45 -6.17
CA SER A 59 25.66 -22.57 -7.17
C SER A 59 24.14 -22.47 -6.99
N LEU A 60 23.48 -23.61 -6.70
CA LEU A 60 22.07 -23.66 -6.37
C LEU A 60 21.78 -22.88 -5.08
N THR A 61 22.55 -23.10 -4.01
CA THR A 61 22.40 -22.38 -2.73
C THR A 61 22.56 -20.87 -2.93
N ALA A 62 23.53 -20.43 -3.72
CA ALA A 62 23.72 -19.02 -4.04
C ALA A 62 22.49 -18.43 -4.75
N LEU A 63 21.92 -19.13 -5.74
CA LEU A 63 20.70 -18.70 -6.43
C LEU A 63 19.50 -18.58 -5.48
N TYR A 64 19.35 -19.54 -4.57
CA TYR A 64 18.27 -19.53 -3.57
C TYR A 64 18.42 -18.38 -2.58
N VAL A 65 19.64 -18.07 -2.13
CA VAL A 65 19.91 -16.92 -1.26
C VAL A 65 19.62 -15.60 -1.98
N VAL A 66 20.01 -15.48 -3.25
CA VAL A 66 19.69 -14.28 -4.06
C VAL A 66 18.17 -14.14 -4.24
N GLY A 67 17.47 -15.23 -4.58
CA GLY A 67 16.01 -15.24 -4.70
C GLY A 67 15.31 -14.86 -3.39
N ALA A 68 15.79 -15.39 -2.26
CA ALA A 68 15.30 -15.07 -0.93
C ALA A 68 15.50 -13.60 -0.56
N LEU A 69 16.66 -13.03 -0.92
CA LEU A 69 16.97 -11.63 -0.68
C LEU A 69 16.04 -10.71 -1.49
N VAL A 70 15.86 -10.99 -2.79
CA VAL A 70 14.97 -10.22 -3.67
C VAL A 70 13.52 -10.34 -3.20
N GLY A 71 13.04 -11.56 -2.95
CA GLY A 71 11.67 -11.82 -2.50
C GLY A 71 11.38 -11.19 -1.13
N GLY A 72 12.30 -11.33 -0.17
CA GLY A 72 12.19 -10.70 1.15
C GLY A 72 12.19 -9.18 1.08
N ALA A 73 13.03 -8.58 0.22
CA ALA A 73 13.04 -7.14 0.00
C ALA A 73 11.71 -6.64 -0.58
N LEU A 74 11.16 -7.33 -1.60
CA LEU A 74 9.86 -7.00 -2.19
C LEU A 74 8.72 -7.13 -1.18
N ALA A 75 8.69 -8.20 -0.39
CA ALA A 75 7.69 -8.38 0.67
C ALA A 75 7.78 -7.27 1.74
N GLY A 76 8.99 -6.88 2.12
CA GLY A 76 9.24 -5.77 3.04
C GLY A 76 8.76 -4.42 2.50
N VAL A 77 8.99 -4.14 1.21
CA VAL A 77 8.50 -2.94 0.52
C VAL A 77 6.97 -2.92 0.47
N LEU A 78 6.33 -4.04 0.14
CA LEU A 78 4.86 -4.15 0.11
C LEU A 78 4.26 -3.97 1.50
N SER A 79 4.87 -4.55 2.54
CA SER A 79 4.44 -4.35 3.93
C SER A 79 4.58 -2.89 4.38
N ALA A 80 5.67 -2.22 4.00
CA ALA A 80 5.83 -0.78 4.26
C ALA A 80 4.76 0.05 3.52
N ALA A 81 4.46 -0.30 2.27
CA ALA A 81 3.41 0.35 1.49
C ALA A 81 2.03 0.20 2.15
N GLN A 82 1.67 -1.00 2.63
CA GLN A 82 0.42 -1.25 3.36
C GLN A 82 0.32 -0.36 4.60
N GLN A 83 1.35 -0.35 5.45
CA GLN A 83 1.37 0.50 6.66
C GLN A 83 1.24 1.99 6.34
N THR A 84 1.79 2.45 5.21
CA THR A 84 1.61 3.85 4.79
C THR A 84 0.22 4.14 4.26
N VAL A 85 -0.42 3.19 3.58
CA VAL A 85 -1.80 3.33 3.10
C VAL A 85 -2.77 3.36 4.28
N GLU A 86 -2.63 2.47 5.27
CA GLU A 86 -3.44 2.48 6.49
C GLU A 86 -3.34 3.81 7.25
N ARG A 87 -2.13 4.37 7.36
CA ARG A 87 -1.93 5.69 8.00
C ARG A 87 -2.56 6.81 7.20
N LEU A 88 -2.49 6.72 5.87
CA LEU A 88 -3.08 7.71 4.99
C LEU A 88 -4.61 7.67 5.09
N GLU A 89 -5.21 6.48 5.18
CA GLU A 89 -6.63 6.29 5.46
C GLU A 89 -7.02 6.95 6.80
N LEU A 90 -6.28 6.68 7.88
CA LEU A 90 -6.54 7.29 9.20
C LEU A 90 -6.40 8.81 9.16
N THR A 91 -5.36 9.33 8.48
CA THR A 91 -5.13 10.77 8.36
C THR A 91 -6.23 11.45 7.55
N LEU A 92 -6.72 10.81 6.48
CA LEU A 92 -7.83 11.32 5.68
C LEU A 92 -9.15 11.26 6.46
N ARG A 93 -9.37 10.19 7.24
CA ARG A 93 -10.54 10.08 8.11
C ARG A 93 -10.54 11.21 9.15
N GLU A 94 -9.41 11.46 9.80
CA GLU A 94 -9.25 12.59 10.73
C GLU A 94 -9.45 13.95 10.02
N TRP A 95 -8.88 14.13 8.83
CA TRP A 95 -9.05 15.35 8.04
C TRP A 95 -10.52 15.58 7.65
N LEU A 96 -11.24 14.52 7.27
CA LEU A 96 -12.66 14.59 6.93
C LEU A 96 -13.54 14.93 8.14
N HIS A 97 -13.21 14.40 9.31
CA HIS A 97 -13.88 14.79 10.56
C HIS A 97 -13.53 16.23 10.99
N ALA A 98 -12.34 16.71 10.65
CA ALA A 98 -11.88 18.07 10.96
C ALA A 98 -12.29 19.12 9.91
N LEU A 99 -12.93 18.72 8.80
CA LEU A 99 -13.45 19.68 7.82
C LEU A 99 -14.50 20.55 8.51
N PRO A 100 -14.29 21.88 8.61
CA PRO A 100 -15.27 22.77 9.20
C PRO A 100 -16.58 22.64 8.41
N ALA A 101 -17.71 22.70 9.12
CA ALA A 101 -18.99 22.81 8.46
C ALA A 101 -18.95 24.07 7.58
N MET A 102 -18.77 23.91 6.26
CA MET A 102 -18.73 25.04 5.34
C MET A 102 -19.98 25.86 5.58
N GLN A 103 -19.76 27.05 6.18
CA GLN A 103 -20.83 27.92 6.63
C GLN A 103 -21.77 28.14 5.46
N SER A 104 -23.05 27.96 5.74
CA SER A 104 -24.22 28.15 4.89
C SER A 104 -24.38 29.62 4.45
N GLY A 105 -23.36 30.18 3.79
CA GLY A 105 -23.33 31.54 3.30
C GLY A 105 -22.54 31.60 1.99
N SER A 106 -23.25 31.84 0.88
CA SER A 106 -22.74 31.96 -0.49
C SER A 106 -22.16 30.66 -1.08
N THR A 107 -22.93 29.76 -1.70
CA THR A 107 -23.57 29.98 -3.00
C THR A 107 -24.56 28.82 -3.20
N SER A 108 -25.86 29.06 -3.04
CA SER A 108 -26.95 28.08 -3.20
C SER A 108 -27.31 27.81 -4.67
N ALA A 109 -26.37 27.99 -5.59
CA ALA A 109 -26.56 27.59 -6.98
C ALA A 109 -25.91 26.22 -7.12
N GLY A 110 -26.72 25.16 -7.17
CA GLY A 110 -26.24 23.83 -7.46
C GLY A 110 -25.41 23.85 -8.75
N ARG A 111 -24.30 23.09 -8.76
CA ARG A 111 -23.38 23.04 -9.91
C ARG A 111 -23.66 21.81 -10.73
N SER A 112 -23.54 21.92 -12.05
CA SER A 112 -23.71 20.78 -12.95
C SER A 112 -22.73 19.65 -12.58
N LEU A 113 -23.18 18.40 -12.73
CA LEU A 113 -22.37 17.22 -12.36
C LEU A 113 -20.98 17.24 -13.01
N ALA A 114 -20.87 17.67 -14.27
CA ALA A 114 -19.60 17.71 -15.00
C ALA A 114 -18.59 18.69 -14.39
N MET A 115 -19.05 19.89 -14.00
CA MET A 115 -18.19 20.88 -13.34
C MET A 115 -17.80 20.44 -11.93
N ALA A 116 -18.76 19.86 -11.19
CA ALA A 116 -18.51 19.31 -9.86
C ALA A 116 -17.46 18.18 -9.91
N ARG A 117 -17.56 17.28 -10.91
CA ARG A 117 -16.60 16.20 -11.14
C ARG A 117 -15.17 16.74 -11.29
N GLN A 118 -14.98 17.72 -12.17
CA GLN A 118 -13.65 18.28 -12.45
C GLN A 118 -13.05 19.01 -11.22
N GLU A 119 -13.88 19.71 -10.45
CA GLU A 119 -13.47 20.39 -9.22
C GLU A 119 -13.06 19.38 -8.13
N TYR A 120 -13.82 18.28 -7.98
CA TYR A 120 -13.50 17.21 -7.04
C TYR A 120 -12.27 16.40 -7.47
N GLU A 121 -12.11 16.10 -8.76
CA GLU A 121 -10.88 15.47 -9.29
C GLU A 121 -9.65 16.33 -8.97
N ALA A 122 -9.74 17.65 -9.18
CA ALA A 122 -8.66 18.59 -8.86
C ALA A 122 -8.39 18.69 -7.35
N MET A 123 -9.43 18.61 -6.51
CA MET A 123 -9.28 18.66 -5.05
C MET A 123 -8.64 17.37 -4.51
N VAL A 124 -9.06 16.21 -5.02
CA VAL A 124 -8.45 14.91 -4.74
C VAL A 124 -6.99 14.91 -5.19
N ASP A 125 -6.69 15.40 -6.40
CA ASP A 125 -5.33 15.44 -6.93
C ASP A 125 -4.40 16.32 -6.07
N ARG A 126 -4.87 17.50 -5.63
CA ARG A 126 -4.13 18.36 -4.69
C ARG A 126 -3.94 17.70 -3.32
N CYS A 127 -4.94 16.99 -2.82
CA CYS A 127 -4.85 16.29 -1.55
C CYS A 127 -3.83 15.14 -1.62
N VAL A 128 -3.86 14.35 -2.69
CA VAL A 128 -2.93 13.24 -2.91
C VAL A 128 -1.50 13.77 -3.07
N THR A 129 -1.27 14.81 -3.88
CA THR A 129 0.07 15.41 -4.05
C THR A 129 0.61 16.02 -2.76
N GLN A 130 -0.19 16.79 -2.02
CA GLN A 130 0.23 17.32 -0.71
C GLN A 130 0.55 16.20 0.31
N THR A 131 -0.25 15.14 0.31
CA THR A 131 -0.05 14.01 1.21
C THR A 131 1.17 13.18 0.80
N ALA A 132 1.39 13.00 -0.51
CA ALA A 132 2.55 12.32 -1.06
C ALA A 132 3.85 13.05 -0.72
N ASP A 133 3.89 14.38 -0.82
CA ASP A 133 5.04 15.20 -0.43
C ASP A 133 5.31 15.11 1.08
N ARG A 134 4.25 15.15 1.90
CA ARG A 134 4.38 15.03 3.37
C ARG A 134 4.89 13.67 3.82
N LEU A 135 4.44 12.58 3.19
CA LEU A 135 4.80 11.21 3.56
C LEU A 135 6.02 10.67 2.80
N ARG A 136 6.50 11.40 1.79
CA ARG A 136 7.53 10.98 0.81
C ARG A 136 7.19 9.62 0.19
N LEU A 137 6.01 9.52 -0.40
CA LEU A 137 5.57 8.30 -1.06
C LEU A 137 6.39 8.06 -2.35
N PRO A 138 6.72 6.81 -2.68
CA PRO A 138 7.28 6.49 -3.99
C PRO A 138 6.24 6.70 -5.09
N ARG A 139 6.70 7.14 -6.27
CA ARG A 139 5.83 7.51 -7.42
C ARG A 139 4.82 6.44 -7.83
N TRP A 140 5.19 5.15 -7.71
CA TRP A 140 4.29 4.05 -8.05
C TRP A 140 3.12 3.94 -7.06
N LEU A 141 3.38 4.14 -5.76
CA LEU A 141 2.37 4.08 -4.70
C LEU A 141 1.47 5.30 -4.76
N GLU A 142 2.04 6.47 -5.06
CA GLU A 142 1.27 7.68 -5.34
C GLU A 142 0.30 7.48 -6.51
N ARG A 143 0.75 6.89 -7.62
CA ARG A 143 -0.12 6.59 -8.77
C ARG A 143 -1.25 5.65 -8.38
N LEU A 144 -0.97 4.56 -7.67
CA LEU A 144 -1.99 3.60 -7.21
C LEU A 144 -3.05 4.27 -6.33
N ILE A 145 -2.62 5.06 -5.34
CA ILE A 145 -3.53 5.79 -4.46
C ILE A 145 -4.35 6.79 -5.26
N ARG A 146 -3.72 7.54 -6.17
CA ARG A 146 -4.38 8.50 -7.05
C ARG A 146 -5.48 7.85 -7.88
N THR A 147 -5.16 6.76 -8.59
CA THR A 147 -6.12 6.04 -9.43
C THR A 147 -7.26 5.45 -8.62
N ALA A 148 -6.98 4.92 -7.43
CA ALA A 148 -8.02 4.36 -6.57
C ALA A 148 -8.93 5.44 -5.98
N LEU A 149 -8.37 6.57 -5.52
CA LEU A 149 -9.18 7.67 -5.00
C LEU A 149 -10.03 8.30 -6.11
N GLN A 150 -9.45 8.55 -7.28
CA GLN A 150 -10.20 9.10 -8.42
C GLN A 150 -11.30 8.12 -8.87
N GLY A 151 -10.96 6.86 -9.12
CA GLY A 151 -11.91 5.88 -9.63
C GLY A 151 -12.99 5.46 -8.62
N VAL A 152 -12.70 5.44 -7.31
CA VAL A 152 -13.69 4.98 -6.32
C VAL A 152 -14.47 6.13 -5.71
N VAL A 153 -13.80 7.24 -5.35
CA VAL A 153 -14.47 8.36 -4.68
C VAL A 153 -15.24 9.19 -5.69
N VAL A 154 -14.65 9.52 -6.84
CA VAL A 154 -15.32 10.36 -7.84
C VAL A 154 -16.37 9.56 -8.61
N ASP A 155 -16.04 8.39 -9.15
CA ASP A 155 -17.05 7.66 -9.95
C ASP A 155 -18.21 7.17 -9.08
N ARG A 156 -17.99 6.62 -7.88
CA ARG A 156 -19.14 6.17 -7.05
C ARG A 156 -19.98 7.33 -6.54
N PHE A 157 -19.38 8.47 -6.23
CA PHE A 157 -20.15 9.66 -5.88
C PHE A 157 -21.03 10.09 -7.06
N MET A 158 -20.46 10.15 -8.26
CA MET A 158 -21.17 10.51 -9.48
C MET A 158 -22.29 9.50 -9.79
N THR A 159 -22.02 8.20 -9.64
CA THR A 159 -23.04 7.14 -9.77
C THR A 159 -24.17 7.34 -8.75
N SER A 160 -23.84 7.61 -7.49
CA SER A 160 -24.85 7.86 -6.44
C SER A 160 -25.70 9.11 -6.74
N CYS A 161 -25.10 10.17 -7.26
CA CYS A 161 -25.83 11.35 -7.72
C CYS A 161 -26.74 11.04 -8.90
N THR A 162 -26.28 10.26 -9.88
CA THR A 162 -27.11 9.87 -11.04
C THR A 162 -28.25 8.92 -10.66
N GLU A 163 -28.03 7.97 -9.76
CA GLU A 163 -29.07 7.06 -9.25
C GLU A 163 -30.17 7.82 -8.48
N ARG A 164 -29.80 8.89 -7.78
CA ARG A 164 -30.73 9.78 -7.07
C ARG A 164 -31.38 10.82 -8.00
N GLY A 165 -31.06 10.82 -9.29
CA GLY A 165 -31.60 11.77 -10.29
C GLY A 165 -31.15 13.22 -10.07
N LEU A 166 -30.07 13.44 -9.32
CA LEU A 166 -29.54 14.78 -9.04
C LEU A 166 -28.76 15.27 -10.26
N ASN A 167 -29.16 16.40 -10.85
CA ASN A 167 -28.42 17.07 -11.93
C ASN A 167 -27.53 18.22 -11.43
N LEU A 168 -27.75 18.63 -10.18
CA LEU A 168 -27.07 19.72 -9.51
C LEU A 168 -26.65 19.25 -8.13
N VAL A 169 -25.37 19.39 -7.81
CA VAL A 169 -24.80 18.85 -6.57
C VAL A 169 -24.26 19.98 -5.71
N ALA A 170 -24.66 20.01 -4.45
CA ALA A 170 -24.10 20.94 -3.49
C ALA A 170 -22.77 20.40 -2.91
N PRO A 171 -21.75 21.25 -2.65
CA PRO A 171 -20.50 20.83 -2.01
C PRO A 171 -20.68 20.10 -0.67
N GLN A 172 -21.80 20.33 0.00
CA GLN A 172 -22.16 19.68 1.26
C GLN A 172 -22.64 18.23 1.09
N GLU A 173 -23.25 17.88 -0.04
CA GLU A 173 -23.68 16.51 -0.34
C GLU A 173 -22.49 15.59 -0.55
N PHE A 174 -21.44 16.09 -1.22
CA PHE A 174 -20.18 15.39 -1.34
C PHE A 174 -19.53 15.11 0.02
N ARG A 175 -19.55 16.09 0.93
CA ARG A 175 -19.06 15.89 2.31
C ARG A 175 -19.86 14.82 3.04
N ASN A 176 -21.18 14.89 2.98
CA ASN A 176 -22.06 13.94 3.66
C ASN A 176 -21.90 12.53 3.09
N TRP A 177 -21.75 12.39 1.77
CA TRP A 177 -21.47 11.12 1.13
C TRP A 177 -20.07 10.58 1.50
N LEU A 178 -19.04 11.43 1.53
CA LEU A 178 -17.70 11.05 1.98
C LEU A 178 -17.69 10.57 3.43
N LEU A 179 -18.45 11.21 4.31
CA LEU A 179 -18.58 10.82 5.72
C LEU A 179 -19.40 9.54 5.92
N ALA A 180 -20.42 9.32 5.08
CA ALA A 180 -21.29 8.14 5.14
C ALA A 180 -20.66 6.90 4.48
N GLU A 181 -19.94 7.06 3.37
CA GLU A 181 -19.58 5.98 2.45
C GLU A 181 -18.13 6.06 1.93
N GLY A 182 -17.59 7.27 1.68
CA GLY A 182 -16.52 7.45 0.69
C GLY A 182 -15.08 7.07 1.08
N VAL A 183 -14.71 7.00 2.36
CA VAL A 183 -13.28 6.87 2.73
C VAL A 183 -12.80 5.44 2.73
N SER A 184 -13.46 4.55 3.47
CA SER A 184 -13.03 3.16 3.63
C SER A 184 -13.12 2.39 2.32
N LEU A 185 -14.15 2.67 1.51
CA LEU A 185 -14.39 1.99 0.23
C LEU A 185 -13.32 2.27 -0.83
N GLY A 186 -12.68 3.45 -0.81
CA GLY A 186 -11.62 3.80 -1.76
C GLY A 186 -10.26 3.15 -1.45
N PHE A 187 -9.97 2.88 -0.17
CA PHE A 187 -8.69 2.29 0.26
C PHE A 187 -8.69 0.76 0.29
N MET A 188 -9.86 0.14 0.45
CA MET A 188 -10.04 -1.31 0.45
C MET A 188 -9.41 -2.01 -0.77
N PRO A 189 -9.65 -1.58 -2.04
CA PRO A 189 -9.04 -2.23 -3.20
C PRO A 189 -7.51 -2.07 -3.27
N VAL A 190 -6.98 -0.94 -2.76
CA VAL A 190 -5.52 -0.71 -2.72
C VAL A 190 -4.86 -1.63 -1.70
N GLN A 191 -5.45 -1.77 -0.52
CA GLN A 191 -4.97 -2.68 0.52
C GLN A 191 -5.05 -4.14 0.04
N ASP A 192 -6.14 -4.52 -0.63
CA ASP A 192 -6.34 -5.86 -1.17
C ASP A 192 -5.28 -6.19 -2.23
N GLN A 193 -5.05 -5.29 -3.20
CA GLN A 193 -4.04 -5.46 -4.23
C GLN A 193 -2.61 -5.58 -3.64
N LEU A 194 -2.26 -4.76 -2.65
CA LEU A 194 -0.97 -4.86 -1.97
C LEU A 194 -0.83 -6.17 -1.19
N SER A 195 -1.91 -6.62 -0.55
CA SER A 195 -1.92 -7.86 0.22
C SER A 195 -1.78 -9.09 -0.68
N TRP A 196 -2.46 -9.07 -1.83
CA TRP A 196 -2.40 -10.12 -2.84
C TRP A 196 -0.97 -10.33 -3.34
N TRP A 197 -0.29 -9.25 -3.75
CA TRP A 197 1.11 -9.32 -4.18
C TRP A 197 2.04 -9.82 -3.07
N ARG A 198 1.80 -9.39 -1.83
CA ARG A 198 2.60 -9.84 -0.68
C ARG A 198 2.45 -11.35 -0.46
N TYR A 199 1.23 -11.85 -0.44
CA TYR A 199 0.97 -13.28 -0.26
C TYR A 199 1.46 -14.12 -1.43
N LEU A 200 1.38 -13.61 -2.66
CA LEU A 200 1.93 -14.29 -3.82
C LEU A 200 3.44 -14.48 -3.69
N ILE A 201 4.18 -13.43 -3.31
CA ILE A 201 5.64 -13.48 -3.13
C ILE A 201 6.00 -14.44 -2.00
N LEU A 202 5.31 -14.34 -0.85
CA LEU A 202 5.54 -15.24 0.28
C LEU A 202 5.22 -16.70 -0.08
N GLY A 203 4.16 -16.93 -0.84
CA GLY A 203 3.78 -18.26 -1.33
C GLY A 203 4.83 -18.85 -2.28
N LEU A 204 5.35 -18.05 -3.22
CA LEU A 204 6.44 -18.46 -4.12
C LEU A 204 7.73 -18.80 -3.36
N LEU A 205 8.10 -17.99 -2.36
CA LEU A 205 9.25 -18.28 -1.49
C LEU A 205 9.04 -19.56 -0.68
N GLY A 206 7.83 -19.76 -0.15
CA GLY A 206 7.46 -20.99 0.55
C GLY A 206 7.55 -22.22 -0.35
N LEU A 207 7.08 -22.11 -1.60
CA LEU A 207 7.14 -23.19 -2.58
C LEU A 207 8.59 -23.52 -2.98
N LEU A 208 9.45 -22.50 -3.16
CA LEU A 208 10.89 -22.67 -3.36
C LEU A 208 11.53 -23.44 -2.20
N ALA A 209 11.25 -23.05 -0.96
CA ALA A 209 11.77 -23.74 0.22
C ALA A 209 11.28 -25.19 0.29
N ALA A 210 9.98 -25.43 0.08
CA ALA A 210 9.39 -26.76 0.09
C ALA A 210 9.99 -27.68 -0.98
N MET A 211 10.21 -27.16 -2.19
CA MET A 211 10.83 -27.93 -3.29
C MET A 211 12.24 -28.39 -2.94
N VAL A 212 13.05 -27.53 -2.33
CA VAL A 212 14.42 -27.88 -1.91
C VAL A 212 14.42 -28.88 -0.77
N LEU A 213 13.53 -28.72 0.21
CA LEU A 213 13.40 -29.69 1.30
C LEU A 213 12.94 -31.06 0.79
N ALA A 214 12.02 -31.09 -0.18
CA ALA A 214 11.60 -32.34 -0.81
C ALA A 214 12.76 -33.01 -1.57
N LEU A 215 13.54 -32.24 -2.33
CA LEU A 215 14.75 -32.73 -2.99
C LEU A 215 15.79 -33.26 -1.99
N ALA A 216 15.97 -32.57 -0.87
CA ALA A 216 16.88 -33.02 0.19
C ALA A 216 16.41 -34.34 0.81
N PHE A 217 15.11 -34.50 1.02
CA PHE A 217 14.52 -35.73 1.56
C PHE A 217 14.60 -36.91 0.59
N LEU A 218 14.44 -36.67 -0.72
CA LEU A 218 14.57 -37.69 -1.75
C LEU A 218 16.02 -38.14 -2.00
N ASN A 219 16.99 -37.27 -1.72
CA ASN A 219 18.42 -37.54 -1.85
C ASN A 219 19.07 -38.05 -0.55
N HIS A 220 18.28 -38.29 0.49
CA HIS A 220 18.72 -38.82 1.78
C HIS A 220 18.52 -40.33 1.86
#